data_AF-A0A3C0Q7U2-F1
#
_entry.id   AF-A0A3C0Q7U2-F1
#
_cell.length_a   1.000
_cell.length_b   1.000
_cell.length_c   1.000
_cell.angle_alpha   90.00
_cell.angle_beta   90.00
_cell.angle_gamma   90.00
#
_symmetry.space_group_name_H-M   'P 1'
#
loop_
_entity.id
_entity.type
_entity.pdbx_description
1 polymer ?
#
loop_
_entity_poly.entity_id
_entity_poly.type
_entity_poly.pdbx_seq_one_letter_code
_entity_poly.pdbx_strand_id
1 'polypeptide(L)'
;MTAGGIFGKFFRKKPRPPTAVEDVGRIIDRFATATSMGIDREDLGRYPARQYQVMAFHYGAIDYLSHQYDLDETQSLGVFVVFINTYFSMPITETGSISERLQGFREKPAERRFMEAGADVFRRWHEENERRAPLELGDMLKER
;
A
#
# COMPACT_ATOMS: atom_id res chain seq x y z
N MET A 1 54.65 -7.77 -1.52
CA MET A 1 54.25 -8.28 -2.84
C MET A 1 52.92 -9.01 -2.67
N THR A 2 51.92 -8.54 -3.40
CA THR A 2 50.50 -8.85 -3.29
C THR A 2 50.16 -10.15 -4.03
N ALA A 3 49.61 -11.13 -3.31
CA ALA A 3 48.99 -12.31 -3.90
C ALA A 3 47.54 -12.40 -3.41
N GLY A 4 46.59 -12.33 -4.35
CA GLY A 4 45.14 -12.36 -4.10
C GLY A 4 44.43 -11.26 -4.89
N GLY A 5 44.34 -11.28 -6.21
CA GLY A 5 44.19 -12.45 -7.06
C GLY A 5 42.71 -12.66 -7.44
N ILE A 6 42.15 -11.76 -8.26
CA ILE A 6 41.21 -11.96 -9.40
C ILE A 6 39.91 -12.80 -9.23
N PHE A 7 39.70 -13.56 -8.15
CA PHE A 7 38.56 -14.46 -7.96
C PHE A 7 37.31 -13.81 -7.34
N GLY A 8 37.44 -12.61 -6.75
CA GLY A 8 36.30 -11.88 -6.17
C GLY A 8 35.30 -11.33 -7.19
N LYS A 9 35.64 -11.31 -8.48
CA LYS A 9 34.80 -10.75 -9.57
C LYS A 9 33.85 -11.76 -10.21
N PHE A 10 34.05 -13.06 -10.01
CA PHE A 10 33.26 -14.12 -10.68
C PHE A 10 32.05 -14.62 -9.89
N PHE A 11 31.88 -14.23 -8.63
CA PHE A 11 30.75 -14.63 -7.77
C PHE A 11 29.78 -13.47 -7.45
N ARG A 12 29.72 -12.42 -8.29
CA ARG A 12 28.62 -11.46 -8.21
C ARG A 12 27.38 -12.12 -8.81
N LYS A 13 26.59 -12.83 -7.98
CA LYS A 13 25.24 -13.29 -8.37
C LYS A 13 24.53 -12.10 -9.02
N LYS A 14 24.14 -12.24 -10.29
CA LYS A 14 23.29 -11.23 -10.94
C LYS A 14 22.07 -11.05 -10.04
N PRO A 15 21.66 -9.80 -9.73
CA PRO A 15 20.47 -9.58 -8.93
C PRO A 15 19.30 -10.31 -9.62
N ARG A 16 18.57 -11.12 -8.85
CA ARG A 16 17.39 -11.79 -9.39
C ARG A 16 16.38 -10.72 -9.82
N PRO A 17 15.62 -10.95 -10.90
CA PRO A 17 14.47 -10.11 -11.16
C PRO A 17 13.52 -10.14 -9.94
N PRO A 18 12.86 -9.01 -9.65
CA PRO A 18 11.86 -8.95 -8.59
C PRO A 18 10.69 -9.90 -8.90
N THR A 19 10.05 -10.42 -7.86
CA THR A 19 8.78 -11.16 -8.01
C THR A 19 7.63 -10.18 -8.22
N ALA A 20 6.49 -10.66 -8.72
CA ALA A 20 5.29 -9.84 -8.87
C ALA A 20 4.87 -9.15 -7.56
N VAL A 21 4.94 -9.88 -6.44
CA VAL A 21 4.67 -9.33 -5.09
C VAL A 21 5.65 -8.20 -4.73
N GLU A 22 6.93 -8.33 -5.07
CA GLU A 22 7.93 -7.28 -4.80
C GLU A 22 7.77 -6.05 -5.70
N ASP A 23 7.35 -6.26 -6.95
CA ASP A 23 7.03 -5.15 -7.85
C ASP A 23 5.78 -4.40 -7.39
N VAL A 24 4.70 -5.12 -7.08
CA VAL A 24 3.47 -4.54 -6.52
C VAL A 24 3.77 -3.81 -5.22
N GLY A 25 4.50 -4.43 -4.29
CA GLY A 25 4.90 -3.81 -3.02
C GLY A 25 5.68 -2.50 -3.22
N ARG A 26 6.60 -2.45 -4.19
CA ARG A 26 7.36 -1.24 -4.52
C ARG A 26 6.48 -0.13 -5.11
N ILE A 27 5.50 -0.49 -5.94
CA ILE A 27 4.58 0.48 -6.53
C ILE A 27 3.67 1.06 -5.44
N ILE A 28 3.15 0.21 -4.57
CA ILE A 28 2.32 0.62 -3.42
C ILE A 28 3.10 1.48 -2.44
N ASP A 29 4.37 1.17 -2.17
CA ASP A 29 5.23 1.98 -1.31
C ASP A 29 5.40 3.41 -1.85
N ARG A 30 5.62 3.55 -3.16
CA ARG A 30 5.69 4.86 -3.82
C ARG A 30 4.37 5.61 -3.76
N PHE A 31 3.26 4.90 -3.93
CA PHE A 31 1.93 5.50 -3.85
C PHE A 31 1.62 5.97 -2.42
N ALA A 32 1.87 5.15 -1.42
CA ALA A 32 1.73 5.47 0.00
C ALA A 32 2.59 6.67 0.42
N THR A 33 3.81 6.76 -0.11
CA THR A 33 4.66 7.94 0.07
C THR A 33 3.99 9.20 -0.52
N ALA A 34 3.44 9.11 -1.74
CA ALA A 34 2.79 10.24 -2.39
C ALA A 34 1.52 10.70 -1.67
N THR A 35 0.68 9.77 -1.19
CA THR A 35 -0.54 10.09 -0.44
C THR A 35 -0.22 10.67 0.94
N SER A 36 0.91 10.27 1.57
CA SER A 36 1.30 10.74 2.91
C SER A 36 1.46 12.26 3.02
N MET A 37 1.69 12.97 1.90
CA MET A 37 1.78 14.42 1.87
C MET A 37 0.44 15.12 2.17
N GLY A 38 -0.68 14.45 1.91
CA GLY A 38 -2.03 14.98 2.15
C GLY A 38 -2.62 14.62 3.50
N ILE A 39 -1.95 13.76 4.28
CA ILE A 39 -2.51 13.18 5.51
C ILE A 39 -1.96 13.91 6.74
N ASP A 40 -2.87 14.38 7.60
CA ASP A 40 -2.52 14.81 8.96
C ASP A 40 -2.30 13.57 9.84
N ARG A 41 -1.04 13.32 10.21
CA ARG A 41 -0.64 12.15 11.00
C ARG A 41 -1.10 12.22 12.46
N GLU A 42 -1.22 13.42 13.03
CA GLU A 42 -1.69 13.57 14.41
C GLU A 42 -3.18 13.23 14.49
N ASP A 43 -3.95 13.72 13.52
CA ASP A 43 -5.36 13.43 13.39
C ASP A 43 -5.62 11.94 13.09
N LEU A 44 -4.81 11.34 12.21
CA LEU A 44 -4.85 9.89 11.95
C LEU A 44 -4.58 9.06 13.22
N GLY A 45 -3.62 9.48 14.04
CA GLY A 45 -3.31 8.83 15.33
C GLY A 45 -4.43 8.99 16.37
N ARG A 46 -5.25 10.03 16.27
CA ARG A 46 -6.34 10.33 17.21
C ARG A 46 -7.64 9.59 16.90
N TYR A 47 -7.91 9.29 15.62
CA TYR A 47 -9.21 8.76 15.18
C TYR A 47 -9.09 7.40 14.45
N PRO A 48 -9.42 6.27 15.11
CA PRO A 48 -9.36 4.93 14.51
C PRO A 48 -10.16 4.79 13.20
N ALA A 49 -11.33 5.44 13.10
CA ALA A 49 -12.13 5.44 11.88
C ALA A 49 -11.37 6.00 10.65
N ARG A 50 -10.53 7.01 10.86
CA ARG A 50 -9.69 7.58 9.79
C ARG A 50 -8.58 6.61 9.38
N GLN A 51 -8.04 5.85 10.33
CA GLN A 51 -7.08 4.79 10.01
C GLN A 51 -7.70 3.75 9.08
N TYR A 52 -8.94 3.31 9.35
CA TYR A 52 -9.63 2.37 8.48
C TYR A 52 -9.94 2.94 7.10
N GLN A 53 -10.29 4.23 7.00
CA GLN A 53 -10.48 4.89 5.71
C GLN A 53 -9.19 4.96 4.89
N VAL A 54 -8.06 5.32 5.50
CA VAL A 54 -6.75 5.33 4.82
C VAL A 54 -6.33 3.90 4.43
N MET A 55 -6.55 2.92 5.30
CA MET A 55 -6.26 1.52 4.97
C MET A 55 -7.14 1.02 3.82
N ALA A 56 -8.43 1.31 3.83
CA ALA A 56 -9.36 0.95 2.75
C ALA A 56 -8.91 1.55 1.42
N PHE A 57 -8.53 2.83 1.43
CA PHE A 57 -8.01 3.53 0.26
C PHE A 57 -6.78 2.82 -0.34
N HIS A 58 -5.78 2.51 0.47
CA HIS A 58 -4.59 1.82 -0.03
C HIS A 58 -4.89 0.37 -0.40
N TYR A 59 -5.83 -0.29 0.29
CA TYR A 59 -6.29 -1.62 -0.10
C TYR A 59 -6.96 -1.61 -1.47
N GLY A 60 -7.71 -0.57 -1.84
CA GLY A 60 -8.25 -0.41 -3.19
C GLY A 60 -7.17 -0.37 -4.27
N ALA A 61 -6.06 0.34 -4.02
CA ALA A 61 -4.90 0.35 -4.91
C ALA A 61 -4.21 -1.03 -4.99
N ILE A 62 -4.09 -1.71 -3.85
CA ILE A 62 -3.52 -3.07 -3.77
C ILE A 62 -4.39 -4.06 -4.54
N ASP A 63 -5.70 -4.05 -4.31
CA ASP A 63 -6.68 -4.92 -4.98
C ASP A 63 -6.66 -4.71 -6.50
N TYR A 64 -6.63 -3.45 -6.94
CA TYR A 64 -6.46 -3.11 -8.35
C TYR A 64 -5.18 -3.71 -8.95
N LEU A 65 -4.02 -3.49 -8.31
CA LEU A 65 -2.75 -4.03 -8.79
C LEU A 65 -2.69 -5.55 -8.71
N SER A 66 -3.27 -6.17 -7.67
CA SER A 66 -3.34 -7.61 -7.53
C SER A 66 -4.04 -8.25 -8.72
N HIS A 67 -5.15 -7.66 -9.19
CA HIS A 67 -5.80 -8.14 -10.42
C HIS A 67 -4.94 -7.95 -11.68
N GLN A 68 -4.22 -6.83 -11.81
CA GLN A 68 -3.34 -6.59 -12.97
C GLN A 68 -2.14 -7.55 -13.02
N TYR A 69 -1.63 -7.96 -11.86
CA TYR A 69 -0.47 -8.85 -11.73
C TYR A 69 -0.84 -10.32 -11.50
N ASP A 70 -2.13 -10.66 -11.57
CA ASP A 70 -2.66 -12.01 -11.31
C ASP A 70 -2.20 -12.59 -9.95
N LEU A 71 -2.21 -11.73 -8.92
CA LEU A 71 -1.90 -12.14 -7.55
C LEU A 71 -3.09 -12.87 -6.94
N ASP A 72 -2.81 -13.99 -6.29
CA ASP A 72 -3.84 -14.69 -5.50
C ASP A 72 -4.20 -13.91 -4.22
N GLU A 73 -5.27 -14.34 -3.55
CA GLU A 73 -5.75 -13.71 -2.32
C GLU A 73 -4.70 -13.68 -1.20
N THR A 74 -3.88 -14.74 -1.09
CA THR A 74 -2.83 -14.82 -0.07
C THR A 74 -1.70 -13.83 -0.35
N GLN A 75 -1.32 -13.69 -1.62
CA GLN A 75 -0.30 -12.74 -2.07
C GLN A 75 -0.77 -11.29 -1.90
N SER A 76 -2.01 -10.99 -2.29
CA SER A 76 -2.63 -9.67 -2.09
C SER A 76 -2.69 -9.30 -0.60
N LEU A 77 -3.13 -10.24 0.25
CA LEU A 77 -3.14 -10.08 1.70
C LEU A 77 -1.73 -9.86 2.25
N GLY A 78 -0.73 -10.57 1.74
CA GLY A 78 0.67 -10.40 2.11
C GLY A 78 1.18 -8.98 1.83
N VAL A 79 0.86 -8.41 0.67
CA VAL A 79 1.19 -7.01 0.35
C VAL A 79 0.52 -6.06 1.34
N PHE A 80 -0.76 -6.29 1.64
CA PHE A 80 -1.51 -5.46 2.56
C PHE A 80 -0.96 -5.50 3.99
N VAL A 81 -0.55 -6.67 4.48
CA VAL A 81 0.08 -6.82 5.80
C VAL A 81 1.40 -6.05 5.88
N VAL A 82 2.24 -6.15 4.84
CA VAL A 82 3.50 -5.39 4.77
C VAL A 82 3.23 -3.89 4.79
N PHE A 83 2.22 -3.44 4.03
CA PHE A 83 1.80 -2.05 4.01
C PHE A 83 1.36 -1.57 5.41
N ILE A 84 0.47 -2.30 6.10
CA ILE A 84 0.03 -1.95 7.45
C ILE A 84 1.23 -1.84 8.40
N ASN A 85 2.09 -2.86 8.42
CA ASN A 85 3.25 -2.89 9.32
C ASN A 85 4.24 -1.74 9.07
N THR A 86 4.28 -1.22 7.85
CA THR A 86 5.19 -0.14 7.45
C THR A 86 4.61 1.24 7.80
N TYR A 87 3.32 1.44 7.56
CA TYR A 87 2.70 2.78 7.58
C TYR A 87 1.81 3.05 8.80
N PHE A 88 1.43 2.02 9.56
CA PHE A 88 0.54 2.16 10.70
C PHE A 88 1.16 1.58 11.97
N SER A 89 1.31 2.42 12.98
CA SER A 89 1.62 2.00 14.35
C SER A 89 0.33 1.60 15.07
N MET A 90 -0.38 0.58 14.58
CA MET A 90 -1.57 0.10 15.27
C MET A 90 -1.14 -0.82 16.44
N PRO A 91 -1.53 -0.54 17.69
CA PRO A 91 -1.61 -1.62 18.66
C PRO A 91 -2.69 -2.58 18.14
N ILE A 92 -2.30 -3.84 17.87
CA ILE A 92 -3.22 -4.91 17.50
C ILE A 92 -4.04 -5.28 18.75
N THR A 93 -4.86 -4.34 19.22
CA THR A 93 -5.70 -4.49 20.42
C THR A 93 -7.19 -4.39 20.10
N GLU A 94 -7.57 -4.08 18.85
CA GLU A 94 -8.91 -4.37 18.36
C GLU A 94 -8.91 -5.73 17.67
N THR A 95 -9.55 -6.67 18.36
CA THR A 95 -9.64 -8.11 18.13
C THR A 95 -10.41 -8.47 16.86
N GLY A 96 -9.90 -8.10 15.69
CA GLY A 96 -10.40 -8.55 14.40
C GLY A 96 -9.27 -9.15 13.57
N SER A 97 -9.53 -10.29 12.94
CA SER A 97 -8.67 -10.82 11.88
C SER A 97 -8.53 -9.79 10.75
N ILE A 98 -7.38 -9.79 10.06
CA ILE A 98 -7.20 -8.92 8.89
C ILE A 98 -8.29 -9.19 7.84
N SER A 99 -8.75 -10.44 7.74
CA SER A 99 -9.87 -10.83 6.88
C SER A 99 -11.18 -10.10 7.24
N GLU A 100 -11.55 -10.01 8.52
CA GLU A 100 -12.72 -9.21 8.95
C GLU A 100 -12.53 -7.73 8.62
N ARG A 101 -11.29 -7.23 8.68
CA ARG A 101 -11.00 -5.84 8.30
C ARG A 101 -11.24 -5.61 6.80
N LEU A 102 -10.76 -6.52 5.95
CA LEU A 102 -10.97 -6.49 4.50
C LEU A 102 -12.46 -6.59 4.15
N GLN A 103 -13.22 -7.44 4.85
CA GLN A 103 -14.67 -7.51 4.71
C GLN A 103 -15.32 -6.17 5.06
N GLY A 104 -14.88 -5.55 6.17
CA GLY A 104 -15.33 -4.22 6.56
C GLY A 104 -15.15 -3.15 5.47
N PHE A 105 -14.04 -3.19 4.72
CA PHE A 105 -13.81 -2.25 3.61
C PHE A 105 -14.85 -2.37 2.50
N ARG A 106 -15.37 -3.58 2.25
CA ARG A 106 -16.36 -3.84 1.20
C ARG A 106 -17.79 -3.56 1.67
N GLU A 107 -18.07 -3.78 2.94
CA GLU A 107 -19.43 -3.74 3.48
C GLU A 107 -19.83 -2.39 4.08
N LYS A 108 -18.89 -1.68 4.72
CA LYS A 108 -19.17 -0.40 5.37
C LYS A 108 -19.15 0.71 4.31
N PRO A 109 -20.25 1.46 4.08
CA PRO A 109 -20.32 2.43 2.98
C PRO A 109 -19.20 3.49 3.02
N ALA A 110 -18.85 3.96 4.22
CA ALA A 110 -17.77 4.93 4.39
C ALA A 110 -16.41 4.36 3.99
N GLU A 111 -16.09 3.11 4.32
CA GLU A 111 -14.82 2.49 3.97
C GLU A 111 -14.80 2.07 2.50
N ARG A 112 -15.93 1.57 1.97
CA ARG A 112 -16.07 1.21 0.55
C ARG A 112 -15.83 2.40 -0.36
N ARG A 113 -16.38 3.57 -0.02
CA ARG A 113 -16.11 4.82 -0.76
C ARG A 113 -14.61 5.10 -0.86
N PHE A 114 -13.87 4.91 0.22
CA PHE A 114 -12.42 5.11 0.23
C PHE A 114 -11.69 4.03 -0.57
N MET A 115 -12.11 2.76 -0.48
CA MET A 115 -11.55 1.67 -1.27
C MET A 115 -11.70 1.92 -2.78
N GLU A 116 -12.91 2.27 -3.23
CA GLU A 116 -13.17 2.56 -4.64
C GLU A 116 -12.38 3.80 -5.12
N ALA A 117 -12.34 4.86 -4.32
CA ALA A 117 -11.55 6.05 -4.63
C ALA A 117 -10.05 5.75 -4.69
N GLY A 118 -9.55 4.89 -3.82
CA GLY A 118 -8.14 4.49 -3.79
C GLY A 118 -7.71 3.76 -5.06
N ALA A 119 -8.56 2.87 -5.58
CA ALA A 119 -8.32 2.22 -6.87
C ALA A 119 -8.28 3.22 -8.03
N ASP A 120 -9.25 4.15 -8.09
CA ASP A 120 -9.29 5.16 -9.16
C ASP A 120 -8.12 6.15 -9.10
N VAL A 121 -7.85 6.73 -7.92
CA VAL A 121 -6.73 7.65 -7.71
C VAL A 121 -5.40 6.96 -8.05
N PHE A 122 -5.25 5.70 -7.64
CA PHE A 122 -4.06 4.94 -7.97
C PHE A 122 -3.91 4.78 -9.49
N ARG A 123 -4.96 4.37 -10.19
CA ARG A 123 -4.98 4.21 -11.65
C ARG A 123 -4.58 5.50 -12.36
N ARG A 124 -5.19 6.64 -12.01
CA ARG A 124 -4.86 7.96 -12.58
C ARG A 124 -3.41 8.36 -12.30
N TRP A 125 -2.93 8.14 -11.08
CA TRP A 125 -1.54 8.43 -10.72
C TRP A 125 -0.54 7.54 -11.46
N HIS A 126 -0.80 6.23 -11.53
CA HIS A 126 0.12 5.22 -12.01
C HIS A 126 0.17 5.15 -13.54
N GLU A 127 -0.99 5.22 -14.19
CA GLU A 127 -1.14 4.98 -15.62
C GLU A 127 -1.27 6.27 -16.41
N GLU A 128 -1.98 7.27 -15.86
CA GLU A 128 -2.21 8.56 -16.54
C GLU A 128 -1.20 9.63 -16.11
N ASN A 129 -0.27 9.30 -15.21
CA ASN A 129 0.76 10.19 -14.68
C ASN A 129 0.17 11.48 -14.03
N GLU A 130 -1.05 11.40 -13.48
CA GLU A 130 -1.68 12.49 -12.75
C GLU A 130 -1.00 12.68 -11.39
N ARG A 131 0.02 13.54 -11.35
CA ARG A 131 0.91 13.71 -10.19
C ARG A 131 0.21 14.18 -8.92
N ARG A 132 -0.94 14.84 -9.05
CA ARG A 132 -1.69 15.40 -7.93
C ARG A 132 -2.79 14.48 -7.40
N ALA A 133 -3.17 13.44 -8.13
CA ALA A 133 -4.24 12.53 -7.72
C ALA A 133 -4.04 11.98 -6.30
N PRO A 134 -2.82 11.60 -5.83
CA PRO A 134 -2.63 11.10 -4.46
C PRO A 134 -3.03 12.08 -3.35
N LEU A 135 -3.10 13.39 -3.63
CA LEU A 135 -3.49 14.40 -2.65
C LEU A 135 -4.99 14.36 -2.33
N GLU A 136 -5.80 13.74 -3.20
CA GLU A 136 -7.25 13.63 -3.01
C GLU A 136 -7.61 12.86 -1.74
N LEU A 137 -6.79 11.91 -1.30
CA LEU A 137 -7.00 11.24 -0.02
C LEU A 137 -7.05 12.25 1.15
N GLY A 138 -6.16 13.24 1.12
CA GLY A 138 -6.13 14.30 2.13
C GLY A 138 -7.40 15.16 2.11
N ASP A 139 -7.96 15.40 0.93
CA ASP A 139 -9.19 16.17 0.76
C ASP A 139 -10.42 15.36 1.19
N MET A 140 -10.47 14.07 0.84
CA MET A 140 -11.51 13.14 1.30
C MET A 140 -11.57 13.03 2.83
N LEU A 141 -10.43 13.08 3.52
CA LEU A 141 -10.38 13.05 4.99
C LEU A 141 -10.85 14.35 5.65
N LYS A 142 -10.93 15.46 4.90
CA LYS A 142 -11.48 16.74 5.38
C LYS A 142 -12.99 16.82 5.21
N GLU A 143 -13.52 16.16 4.19
CA GLU A 143 -14.96 16.06 3.95
C GLU A 143 -15.63 15.26 5.09
N ARG A 144 -16.63 15.88 5.74
CA ARG A 144 -17.42 15.28 6.82
C ARG A 144 -18.79 14.86 6.32
#